data_AF-A0A9R1QD87-F1
#
_entry.id   AF-A0A9R1QD87-F1
#
_cell.length_a   1.000
_cell.length_b   1.000
_cell.length_c   1.000
_cell.angle_alpha   90.00
_cell.angle_beta   90.00
_cell.angle_gamma   90.00
#
_symmetry.space_group_name_H-M   'P 1'
#
loop_
_entity.id
_entity.type
_entity.pdbx_description
1 polymer ?
#
loop_
_entity_poly.entity_id
_entity_poly.type
_entity_poly.pdbx_seq_one_letter_code
_entity_poly.pdbx_strand_id
1 'polypeptide(L)'
;MRRRDRFVFCAEAIYKSQAETGEIKGHYLNATAGTCEEMIKRAVFARELGVPIVMHDYLTGGFTANTTLAHYCRDNGLLLHIHRAMHAVIDRQKNHGMHFRVLAKALRMSGGDHIHSGTVVGKLEGEREMTLGFVDLLRDDFIEKDRARGIFFTQDWVSMPGVIPVALGGIHVWHMPNRVALEACVQARNEGHDLAREGNEIIRAACKWSPELAAACEVWKAIKFEFEPVDTIDK
;
A
#
# COMPACT_ATOMS: atom_id res chain seq x y z
N MET A 1 2.91 -11.97 -22.83
CA MET A 1 2.67 -12.74 -21.59
C MET A 1 1.17 -12.93 -21.40
N ARG A 2 0.65 -14.16 -21.44
CA ARG A 2 -0.74 -14.44 -21.01
C ARG A 2 -0.76 -14.58 -19.48
N ARG A 3 -1.95 -14.61 -18.88
CA ARG A 3 -2.09 -14.67 -17.42
C ARG A 3 -1.57 -15.98 -16.84
N ARG A 4 -1.98 -17.13 -17.41
CA ARG A 4 -1.70 -18.45 -16.84
C ARG A 4 -0.20 -18.71 -16.71
N ASP A 5 0.56 -18.40 -17.76
CA ASP A 5 2.02 -18.47 -17.80
C ASP A 5 2.65 -17.63 -16.68
N ARG A 6 2.25 -16.36 -16.52
CA ARG A 6 2.72 -15.52 -15.39
C ARG A 6 2.45 -16.18 -14.05
N PHE A 7 1.27 -16.75 -13.87
CA PHE A 7 0.82 -17.30 -12.59
C PHE A 7 1.65 -18.51 -12.17
N VAL A 8 1.93 -19.42 -13.13
CA VAL A 8 2.80 -20.57 -12.90
C VAL A 8 4.22 -20.14 -12.54
N PHE A 9 4.87 -19.28 -13.35
CA PHE A 9 6.24 -18.85 -13.10
C PHE A 9 6.38 -17.98 -11.84
N CYS A 10 5.37 -17.16 -11.49
CA CYS A 10 5.37 -16.44 -10.21
C CYS A 10 5.20 -17.37 -9.00
N ALA A 11 4.38 -18.42 -9.09
CA ALA A 11 4.26 -19.40 -8.01
C ALA A 11 5.57 -20.18 -7.81
N GLU A 12 6.21 -20.62 -8.90
CA GLU A 12 7.54 -21.24 -8.87
C GLU A 12 8.58 -20.33 -8.19
N ALA A 13 8.62 -19.04 -8.56
CA ALA A 13 9.53 -18.06 -7.97
C ALA A 13 9.24 -17.78 -6.47
N ILE A 14 7.96 -17.77 -6.06
CA ILE A 14 7.57 -17.69 -4.63
C ILE A 14 8.16 -18.88 -3.87
N TYR A 15 7.88 -20.10 -4.30
CA TYR A 15 8.31 -21.29 -3.56
C TYR A 15 9.83 -21.48 -3.58
N LYS A 16 10.51 -21.14 -4.68
CA LYS A 16 11.99 -21.10 -4.73
C LYS A 16 12.55 -20.12 -3.70
N SER A 17 12.10 -18.86 -3.71
CA SER A 17 12.65 -17.83 -2.80
C SER A 17 12.25 -18.04 -1.33
N GLN A 18 11.11 -18.68 -1.07
CA GLN A 18 10.71 -19.12 0.26
C GLN A 18 11.59 -20.27 0.77
N ALA A 19 11.86 -21.30 -0.05
CA ALA A 19 12.76 -22.40 0.31
C ALA A 19 14.21 -21.93 0.51
N GLU A 20 14.65 -20.91 -0.23
CA GLU A 20 16.00 -20.34 -0.17
C GLU A 20 16.23 -19.45 1.08
N THR A 21 15.17 -18.88 1.66
CA THR A 21 15.27 -17.91 2.78
C THR A 21 14.57 -18.31 4.08
N GLY A 22 13.71 -19.33 4.08
CA GLY A 22 12.92 -19.76 5.25
C GLY A 22 11.75 -18.83 5.64
N GLU A 23 11.71 -17.60 5.12
CA GLU A 23 10.61 -16.66 5.32
C GLU A 23 9.47 -16.90 4.31
N ILE A 24 8.21 -16.73 4.73
CA ILE A 24 7.05 -16.78 3.83
C ILE A 24 7.16 -15.70 2.75
N LYS A 25 6.93 -16.05 1.49
CA LYS A 25 6.95 -15.14 0.33
C LYS A 25 5.60 -15.10 -0.38
N GLY A 26 5.41 -14.08 -1.21
CA GLY A 26 4.20 -13.92 -2.03
C GLY A 26 4.43 -12.92 -3.17
N HIS A 27 3.55 -12.97 -4.17
CA HIS A 27 3.49 -12.03 -5.28
C HIS A 27 2.03 -11.70 -5.53
N TYR A 28 1.70 -10.42 -5.69
CA TYR A 28 0.30 -9.97 -5.75
C TYR A 28 -0.32 -10.33 -7.10
N LEU A 29 -0.92 -11.52 -7.18
CA LEU A 29 -1.42 -12.12 -8.40
C LEU A 29 -2.73 -11.43 -8.87
N ASN A 30 -2.58 -10.31 -9.60
CA ASN A 30 -3.67 -9.44 -10.05
C ASN A 30 -4.83 -10.20 -10.72
N ALA A 31 -6.05 -10.08 -10.19
CA ALA A 31 -7.29 -10.72 -10.62
C ALA A 31 -8.10 -9.91 -11.65
N THR A 32 -7.98 -8.58 -11.64
CA THR A 32 -8.75 -7.61 -12.45
C THR A 32 -8.98 -8.07 -13.89
N ALA A 33 -10.24 -8.08 -14.33
CA ALA A 33 -10.68 -8.63 -15.61
C ALA A 33 -11.84 -7.82 -16.21
N GLY A 34 -12.17 -8.08 -17.47
CA GLY A 34 -13.31 -7.44 -18.14
C GLY A 34 -14.69 -7.99 -17.75
N THR A 35 -14.75 -9.13 -17.06
CA THR A 35 -16.00 -9.72 -16.53
C THR A 35 -15.74 -10.43 -15.19
N CYS A 36 -16.80 -10.63 -14.40
CA CYS A 36 -16.72 -11.27 -13.09
C CYS A 36 -16.36 -12.76 -13.17
N GLU A 37 -16.81 -13.48 -14.20
CA GLU A 37 -16.56 -14.91 -14.38
C GLU A 37 -15.08 -15.15 -14.65
N GLU A 38 -14.46 -14.31 -15.49
CA GLU A 38 -13.01 -14.29 -15.63
C GLU A 38 -12.35 -13.91 -14.30
N MET A 39 -12.73 -12.81 -13.63
CA MET A 39 -12.14 -12.39 -12.35
C MET A 39 -12.15 -13.49 -11.26
N ILE A 40 -13.21 -14.29 -11.16
CA ILE A 40 -13.30 -15.38 -10.18
C ILE A 40 -12.48 -16.60 -10.62
N LYS A 41 -12.62 -17.07 -11.87
CA LYS A 41 -11.74 -18.13 -12.47
C LYS A 41 -10.25 -17.82 -12.29
N ARG A 42 -9.93 -16.53 -12.33
CA ARG A 42 -8.60 -15.93 -12.13
C ARG A 42 -8.12 -15.95 -10.69
N ALA A 43 -9.01 -15.83 -9.71
CA ALA A 43 -8.72 -15.99 -8.28
C ALA A 43 -8.65 -17.48 -7.89
N VAL A 44 -9.55 -18.31 -8.42
CA VAL A 44 -9.52 -19.78 -8.29
C VAL A 44 -8.15 -20.34 -8.72
N PHE A 45 -7.60 -19.93 -9.86
CA PHE A 45 -6.27 -20.40 -10.28
C PHE A 45 -5.12 -19.89 -9.38
N ALA A 46 -5.30 -18.79 -8.62
CA ALA A 46 -4.32 -18.40 -7.60
C ALA A 46 -4.40 -19.30 -6.37
N ARG A 47 -5.62 -19.61 -5.92
CA ARG A 47 -5.92 -20.54 -4.83
C ARG A 47 -5.43 -21.96 -5.13
N GLU A 48 -5.61 -22.44 -6.36
CA GLU A 48 -5.08 -23.74 -6.83
C GLU A 48 -3.55 -23.81 -6.81
N LEU A 49 -2.86 -22.69 -7.04
CA LEU A 49 -1.40 -22.58 -6.91
C LEU A 49 -0.91 -22.41 -5.46
N GLY A 50 -1.82 -22.30 -4.49
CA GLY A 50 -1.51 -22.18 -3.05
C GLY A 50 -0.88 -20.84 -2.64
N VAL A 51 -0.85 -19.81 -3.50
CA VAL A 51 -0.21 -18.54 -3.16
C VAL A 51 -1.02 -17.75 -2.13
N PRO A 52 -0.40 -17.00 -1.20
CA PRO A 52 -1.13 -16.38 -0.09
C PRO A 52 -1.92 -15.13 -0.46
N ILE A 53 -1.74 -14.54 -1.66
CA ILE A 53 -2.21 -13.18 -1.96
C ILE A 53 -2.52 -12.93 -3.45
N VAL A 54 -3.63 -12.22 -3.69
CA VAL A 54 -4.03 -11.67 -5.00
C VAL A 54 -4.13 -10.14 -4.92
N MET A 55 -4.38 -9.47 -6.06
CA MET A 55 -4.72 -8.05 -6.05
C MET A 55 -5.85 -7.67 -7.00
N HIS A 56 -6.51 -6.54 -6.73
CA HIS A 56 -7.60 -6.01 -7.55
C HIS A 56 -7.55 -4.49 -7.68
N ASP A 57 -7.97 -3.98 -8.85
CA ASP A 57 -8.01 -2.55 -9.18
C ASP A 57 -9.43 -2.00 -8.97
N TYR A 58 -9.84 -1.88 -7.70
CA TYR A 58 -11.25 -1.86 -7.28
C TYR A 58 -12.16 -0.80 -7.92
N LEU A 59 -11.66 0.41 -8.21
CA LEU A 59 -12.46 1.44 -8.88
C LEU A 59 -12.70 1.10 -10.36
N THR A 60 -11.68 0.59 -11.05
CA THR A 60 -11.76 0.23 -12.48
C THR A 60 -12.44 -1.12 -12.73
N GLY A 61 -12.41 -2.06 -11.77
CA GLY A 61 -13.26 -3.26 -11.78
C GLY A 61 -14.67 -3.00 -11.24
N GLY A 62 -14.86 -1.92 -10.49
CA GLY A 62 -16.12 -1.55 -9.84
C GLY A 62 -16.33 -2.22 -8.47
N PHE A 63 -17.01 -1.50 -7.57
CA PHE A 63 -17.30 -1.96 -6.20
C PHE A 63 -18.04 -3.32 -6.17
N THR A 64 -18.98 -3.56 -7.08
CA THR A 64 -19.72 -4.83 -7.17
C THR A 64 -18.78 -6.03 -7.40
N ALA A 65 -17.80 -5.89 -8.29
CA ALA A 65 -16.78 -6.91 -8.52
C ALA A 65 -15.84 -7.02 -7.32
N ASN A 66 -15.45 -5.89 -6.71
CA ASN A 66 -14.57 -5.89 -5.55
C ASN A 66 -15.16 -6.62 -4.34
N THR A 67 -16.39 -6.31 -3.94
CA THR A 67 -17.06 -7.00 -2.81
C THR A 67 -17.27 -8.49 -3.10
N THR A 68 -17.58 -8.86 -4.35
CA THR A 68 -17.67 -10.27 -4.78
C THR A 68 -16.33 -10.99 -4.60
N LEU A 69 -15.21 -10.34 -4.98
CA LEU A 69 -13.87 -10.89 -4.81
C LEU A 69 -13.43 -10.91 -3.34
N ALA A 70 -13.81 -9.91 -2.53
CA ALA A 70 -13.51 -9.88 -1.10
C ALA A 70 -14.19 -11.03 -0.33
N HIS A 71 -15.45 -11.33 -0.65
CA HIS A 71 -16.14 -12.52 -0.12
C HIS A 71 -15.42 -13.80 -0.56
N TYR A 72 -15.11 -13.95 -1.85
CA TYR A 72 -14.35 -15.11 -2.35
C TYR A 72 -12.99 -15.28 -1.63
N CYS A 73 -12.25 -14.20 -1.42
CA CYS A 73 -10.96 -14.20 -0.72
C CYS A 73 -11.10 -14.64 0.74
N ARG A 74 -12.12 -14.13 1.46
CA ARG A 74 -12.46 -14.56 2.83
C ARG A 74 -12.73 -16.06 2.91
N ASP A 75 -13.54 -16.60 2.00
CA ASP A 75 -13.96 -18.01 2.00
C ASP A 75 -12.84 -18.97 1.55
N ASN A 76 -11.79 -18.46 0.90
CA ASN A 76 -10.70 -19.25 0.31
C ASN A 76 -9.32 -19.02 0.95
N GLY A 77 -9.22 -18.17 1.98
CA GLY A 77 -7.95 -17.90 2.67
C GLY A 77 -6.92 -17.13 1.84
N LEU A 78 -7.37 -16.32 0.88
CA LEU A 78 -6.50 -15.43 0.10
C LEU A 78 -6.50 -14.03 0.71
N LEU A 79 -5.32 -13.43 0.88
CA LEU A 79 -5.21 -11.99 1.09
C LEU A 79 -5.56 -11.23 -0.20
N LEU A 80 -6.23 -10.08 -0.05
CA LEU A 80 -6.68 -9.21 -1.14
C LEU A 80 -6.02 -7.83 -1.04
N HIS A 81 -4.97 -7.61 -1.84
CA HIS A 81 -4.35 -6.29 -1.96
C HIS A 81 -5.12 -5.40 -2.96
N ILE A 82 -5.45 -4.17 -2.55
CA ILE A 82 -6.21 -3.23 -3.39
C ILE A 82 -5.31 -2.13 -3.95
N HIS A 83 -5.31 -2.05 -5.27
CA HIS A 83 -4.69 -0.96 -6.02
C HIS A 83 -5.75 0.08 -6.42
N ARG A 84 -5.46 1.36 -6.18
CA ARG A 84 -6.40 2.46 -6.39
C ARG A 84 -6.36 3.06 -7.81
N ALA A 85 -6.27 2.23 -8.85
CA ALA A 85 -6.31 2.71 -10.24
C ALA A 85 -7.50 3.68 -10.46
N MET A 86 -7.32 4.70 -11.29
CA MET A 86 -8.30 5.77 -11.57
C MET A 86 -8.61 6.76 -10.43
N HIS A 87 -8.15 6.56 -9.18
CA HIS A 87 -8.54 7.43 -8.04
C HIS A 87 -8.33 8.94 -8.28
N ALA A 88 -7.17 9.33 -8.83
CA ALA A 88 -6.78 10.71 -9.10
C ALA A 88 -7.59 11.41 -10.21
N VAL A 89 -8.52 10.71 -10.88
CA VAL A 89 -9.55 11.31 -11.74
C VAL A 89 -10.69 11.91 -10.90
N ILE A 90 -10.87 11.41 -9.68
CA ILE A 90 -11.99 11.70 -8.77
C ILE A 90 -11.54 12.49 -7.54
N ASP A 91 -10.32 12.26 -7.03
CA ASP A 91 -9.90 12.76 -5.71
C ASP A 91 -8.78 13.81 -5.72
N ARG A 92 -8.31 14.25 -6.90
CA ARG A 92 -7.15 15.15 -7.03
C ARG A 92 -7.46 16.65 -6.94
N GLN A 93 -8.70 17.07 -7.21
CA GLN A 93 -9.05 18.48 -7.33
C GLN A 93 -9.88 18.93 -6.13
N LYS A 94 -9.31 19.82 -5.31
CA LYS A 94 -9.94 20.32 -4.07
C LYS A 94 -11.35 20.91 -4.27
N ASN A 95 -11.65 21.46 -5.45
CA ASN A 95 -12.91 22.11 -5.77
C ASN A 95 -14.01 21.17 -6.33
N HIS A 96 -13.68 19.94 -6.77
CA HIS A 96 -14.66 19.04 -7.39
C HIS A 96 -14.24 17.57 -7.34
N GLY A 97 -15.16 16.69 -6.94
CA GLY A 97 -14.97 15.24 -6.92
C GLY A 97 -15.25 14.63 -5.55
N MET A 98 -14.48 13.62 -5.16
CA MET A 98 -14.58 12.93 -3.87
C MET A 98 -13.19 12.65 -3.29
N HIS A 99 -12.74 13.46 -2.32
CA HIS A 99 -11.45 13.31 -1.65
C HIS A 99 -11.19 11.87 -1.16
N PHE A 100 -9.96 11.37 -1.33
CA PHE A 100 -9.56 9.96 -1.15
C PHE A 100 -10.05 9.31 0.16
N ARG A 101 -10.07 10.04 1.29
CA ARG A 101 -10.64 9.59 2.58
C ARG A 101 -12.03 8.92 2.46
N VAL A 102 -12.89 9.36 1.52
CA VAL A 102 -14.21 8.75 1.28
C VAL A 102 -14.07 7.41 0.55
N LEU A 103 -13.21 7.34 -0.46
CA LEU A 103 -12.89 6.14 -1.22
C LEU A 103 -12.20 5.08 -0.33
N ALA A 104 -11.35 5.53 0.60
CA ALA A 104 -10.71 4.69 1.63
C ALA A 104 -11.75 4.06 2.57
N LYS A 105 -12.72 4.82 3.09
CA LYS A 105 -13.85 4.28 3.86
C LYS A 105 -14.68 3.29 3.04
N ALA A 106 -15.01 3.65 1.80
CA ALA A 106 -15.78 2.79 0.90
C ALA A 106 -15.08 1.46 0.61
N LEU A 107 -13.75 1.45 0.53
CA LEU A 107 -12.97 0.22 0.37
C LEU A 107 -12.93 -0.62 1.65
N ARG A 108 -12.69 -0.02 2.83
CA ARG A 108 -12.75 -0.75 4.12
C ARG A 108 -14.09 -1.46 4.32
N MET A 109 -15.19 -0.86 3.87
CA MET A 109 -16.52 -1.49 3.85
C MET A 109 -16.72 -2.54 2.73
N SER A 110 -16.15 -2.34 1.54
CA SER A 110 -16.26 -3.29 0.40
C SER A 110 -15.38 -4.53 0.58
N GLY A 111 -14.30 -4.42 1.34
CA GLY A 111 -13.34 -5.48 1.63
C GLY A 111 -12.05 -5.39 0.82
N GLY A 112 -10.94 -5.60 1.52
CA GLY A 112 -9.57 -5.60 1.00
C GLY A 112 -8.59 -5.40 2.15
N ASP A 113 -7.57 -6.25 2.26
CA ASP A 113 -6.67 -6.28 3.42
C ASP A 113 -5.58 -5.20 3.34
N HIS A 114 -5.20 -4.80 2.12
CA HIS A 114 -4.28 -3.70 1.85
C HIS A 114 -4.94 -2.65 0.95
N ILE A 115 -4.60 -1.36 1.09
CA ILE A 115 -4.91 -0.33 0.08
C ILE A 115 -3.75 0.64 -0.11
N HIS A 116 -3.47 1.04 -1.36
CA HIS A 116 -2.54 2.13 -1.65
C HIS A 116 -2.97 3.45 -1.00
N SER A 117 -2.14 4.00 -0.11
CA SER A 117 -2.40 5.25 0.64
C SER A 117 -1.68 6.46 0.05
N GLY A 118 -0.55 6.27 -0.63
CA GLY A 118 0.36 7.34 -1.04
C GLY A 118 1.60 7.42 -0.15
N THR A 119 2.54 8.31 -0.48
CA THR A 119 3.92 8.29 0.06
C THR A 119 4.39 9.59 0.70
N VAL A 120 3.67 10.71 0.51
CA VAL A 120 4.05 12.10 0.90
C VAL A 120 5.32 12.62 0.21
N VAL A 121 6.43 11.88 0.27
CA VAL A 121 7.76 12.27 -0.29
C VAL A 121 8.06 11.63 -1.66
N GLY A 122 7.13 10.86 -2.21
CA GLY A 122 7.31 10.14 -3.48
C GLY A 122 6.74 10.88 -4.69
N LYS A 123 6.71 10.20 -5.85
CA LYS A 123 6.38 10.80 -7.15
C LYS A 123 4.89 11.06 -7.41
N LEU A 124 4.02 10.82 -6.42
CA LEU A 124 2.57 11.02 -6.51
C LEU A 124 2.13 11.84 -5.31
N GLU A 125 1.15 12.71 -5.52
CA GLU A 125 0.67 13.63 -4.49
C GLU A 125 0.11 12.94 -3.24
N GLY A 126 0.36 13.58 -2.11
CA GLY A 126 -0.29 13.33 -0.83
C GLY A 126 0.22 14.35 0.18
N GLU A 127 -0.60 15.34 0.54
CA GLU A 127 -0.29 16.24 1.65
C GLU A 127 -0.23 15.41 2.95
N ARG A 128 0.66 15.78 3.87
CA ARG A 128 1.03 14.98 5.05
C ARG A 128 -0.14 14.74 6.00
N GLU A 129 -0.80 15.79 6.46
CA GLU A 129 -1.80 15.68 7.53
C GLU A 129 -3.11 15.07 7.02
N MET A 130 -3.52 15.33 5.77
CA MET A 130 -4.61 14.54 5.16
C MET A 130 -4.24 13.06 5.02
N THR A 131 -2.97 12.75 4.73
CA THR A 131 -2.49 11.36 4.57
C THR A 131 -2.52 10.62 5.90
N LEU A 132 -2.08 11.26 6.99
CA LEU A 132 -2.24 10.73 8.35
C LEU A 132 -3.73 10.52 8.65
N GLY A 133 -4.59 11.51 8.39
CA GLY A 133 -6.02 11.42 8.64
C GLY A 133 -6.72 10.25 7.94
N PHE A 134 -6.40 9.94 6.68
CA PHE A 134 -6.98 8.77 6.01
C PHE A 134 -6.25 7.44 6.31
N VAL A 135 -5.00 7.48 6.80
CA VAL A 135 -4.31 6.29 7.32
C VAL A 135 -4.92 5.85 8.66
N ASP A 136 -5.24 6.80 9.53
CA ASP A 136 -5.89 6.54 10.81
C ASP A 136 -7.31 5.95 10.57
N LEU A 137 -8.10 6.56 9.65
CA LEU A 137 -9.39 6.03 9.20
C LEU A 137 -9.34 4.61 8.58
N LEU A 138 -8.19 4.20 8.03
CA LEU A 138 -8.02 2.87 7.43
C LEU A 138 -7.68 1.78 8.45
N ARG A 139 -6.90 2.11 9.50
CA ARG A 139 -6.39 1.13 10.46
C ARG A 139 -7.23 1.03 11.73
N ASP A 140 -7.61 2.19 12.29
CA ASP A 140 -7.98 2.29 13.70
C ASP A 140 -9.47 1.97 13.88
N ASP A 141 -9.91 1.60 15.09
CA ASP A 141 -11.32 1.24 15.35
C ASP A 141 -12.18 2.49 15.65
N PHE A 142 -11.61 3.48 16.34
CA PHE A 142 -12.27 4.74 16.66
C PHE A 142 -11.37 5.92 16.30
N ILE A 143 -11.90 6.88 15.53
CA ILE A 143 -11.16 8.04 15.03
C ILE A 143 -11.97 9.30 15.33
N GLU A 144 -11.41 10.22 16.12
CA GLU A 144 -12.09 11.47 16.48
C GLU A 144 -12.14 12.49 15.33
N LYS A 145 -13.06 13.45 15.46
CA LYS A 145 -13.20 14.58 14.55
C LYS A 145 -12.04 15.56 14.68
N ASP A 146 -11.01 15.38 13.86
CA ASP A 146 -9.94 16.36 13.67
C ASP A 146 -10.02 17.08 12.30
N ARG A 147 -10.35 18.38 12.31
CA ARG A 147 -10.35 19.20 11.10
C ARG A 147 -8.95 19.48 10.55
N ALA A 148 -7.89 19.46 11.37
CA ALA A 148 -6.51 19.69 10.94
C ALA A 148 -5.94 18.53 10.10
N ARG A 149 -6.55 17.34 10.16
CA ARG A 149 -6.36 16.21 9.23
C ARG A 149 -7.51 15.99 8.25
N GLY A 150 -8.46 16.93 8.19
CA GLY A 150 -9.65 16.87 7.33
C GLY A 150 -10.65 15.78 7.70
N ILE A 151 -10.71 15.37 8.96
CA ILE A 151 -11.66 14.41 9.52
C ILE A 151 -12.88 15.19 10.03
N PHE A 152 -13.92 15.30 9.19
CA PHE A 152 -15.10 16.14 9.46
C PHE A 152 -16.06 15.56 10.50
N PHE A 153 -16.02 14.24 10.72
CA PHE A 153 -16.89 13.50 11.62
C PHE A 153 -16.08 12.41 12.33
N THR A 154 -16.34 12.21 13.62
CA THR A 154 -15.89 11.03 14.36
C THR A 154 -16.36 9.75 13.65
N GLN A 155 -15.51 8.75 13.54
CA GLN A 155 -15.82 7.45 12.95
C GLN A 155 -15.56 6.36 14.00
N ASP A 156 -16.62 5.63 14.33
CA ASP A 156 -16.55 4.33 15.00
C ASP A 156 -16.67 3.24 13.92
N TRP A 157 -15.81 2.24 13.95
CA TRP A 157 -15.80 1.10 13.04
C TRP A 157 -16.37 -0.18 13.67
N VAL A 158 -16.73 -0.17 14.96
CA VAL A 158 -17.37 -1.27 15.69
C VAL A 158 -16.72 -2.63 15.45
N SER A 159 -15.39 -2.67 15.59
CA SER A 159 -14.53 -3.84 15.38
C SER A 159 -14.44 -4.36 13.93
N MET A 160 -14.80 -3.55 12.93
CA MET A 160 -14.47 -3.85 11.52
C MET A 160 -12.94 -3.84 11.34
N PRO A 161 -12.33 -4.91 10.77
CA PRO A 161 -10.87 -5.00 10.62
C PRO A 161 -10.23 -3.79 9.96
N GLY A 162 -9.03 -3.44 10.43
CA GLY A 162 -8.18 -2.42 9.82
C GLY A 162 -7.57 -2.89 8.50
N VAL A 163 -7.39 -1.95 7.57
CA VAL A 163 -6.76 -2.15 6.26
C VAL A 163 -5.32 -1.63 6.33
N ILE A 164 -4.36 -2.41 5.83
CA ILE A 164 -2.95 -2.02 5.83
C ILE A 164 -2.71 -0.94 4.76
N PRO A 165 -2.25 0.27 5.13
CA PRO A 165 -1.92 1.32 4.17
C PRO A 165 -0.61 1.02 3.45
N VAL A 166 -0.63 1.08 2.11
CA VAL A 166 0.53 0.80 1.25
C VAL A 166 1.09 2.10 0.69
N ALA A 167 2.25 2.49 1.21
CA ALA A 167 3.07 3.56 0.66
C ALA A 167 3.87 3.07 -0.55
N LEU A 168 3.45 3.42 -1.77
CA LEU A 168 4.11 3.04 -3.01
C LEU A 168 4.19 4.20 -4.01
N GLY A 169 5.38 4.38 -4.60
CA GLY A 169 5.58 5.21 -5.79
C GLY A 169 6.66 6.28 -5.60
N GLY A 170 7.81 6.09 -6.26
CA GLY A 170 8.90 7.08 -6.29
C GLY A 170 9.79 7.12 -5.04
N ILE A 171 9.55 6.25 -4.06
CA ILE A 171 10.41 6.09 -2.88
C ILE A 171 11.63 5.22 -3.18
N HIS A 172 12.76 5.53 -2.54
CA HIS A 172 14.08 4.90 -2.65
C HIS A 172 14.80 5.02 -1.30
N VAL A 173 16.01 4.46 -1.13
CA VAL A 173 16.70 4.23 0.18
C VAL A 173 17.10 5.47 1.02
N TRP A 174 16.47 6.62 0.77
CA TRP A 174 16.46 7.79 1.66
C TRP A 174 15.03 8.12 2.18
N HIS A 175 14.00 7.34 1.77
CA HIS A 175 12.59 7.73 1.78
C HIS A 175 11.52 6.62 2.00
N MET A 176 11.68 5.41 2.57
CA MET A 176 12.82 4.67 3.11
C MET A 176 12.59 3.14 2.98
N PRO A 177 12.64 2.56 1.76
CA PRO A 177 12.32 1.16 1.47
C PRO A 177 13.58 0.25 1.35
N ASN A 178 13.33 -1.05 1.17
CA ASN A 178 14.28 -2.17 1.13
C ASN A 178 14.85 -2.57 2.50
N ARG A 179 15.25 -3.86 2.61
CA ARG A 179 15.35 -4.58 3.88
C ARG A 179 16.30 -3.95 4.91
N VAL A 180 17.57 -3.77 4.55
CA VAL A 180 18.61 -3.25 5.46
C VAL A 180 18.28 -1.84 5.98
N ALA A 181 17.82 -0.94 5.10
CA ALA A 181 17.44 0.41 5.47
C ALA A 181 16.24 0.43 6.43
N LEU A 182 15.24 -0.42 6.17
CA LEU A 182 14.06 -0.56 7.03
C LEU A 182 14.43 -1.13 8.41
N GLU A 183 15.24 -2.19 8.46
CA GLU A 183 15.66 -2.83 9.72
C GLU A 183 16.51 -1.87 10.57
N ALA A 184 17.45 -1.15 9.96
CA ALA A 184 18.25 -0.13 10.66
C ALA A 184 17.39 1.00 11.26
N CYS A 185 16.41 1.52 10.51
CA CYS A 185 15.48 2.53 11.03
C CYS A 185 14.52 1.98 12.09
N VAL A 186 14.08 0.71 11.99
CA VAL A 186 13.25 0.07 13.02
C VAL A 186 14.05 -0.16 14.31
N GLN A 187 15.30 -0.60 14.21
CA GLN A 187 16.20 -0.73 15.36
C GLN A 187 16.43 0.62 16.05
N ALA A 188 16.94 1.62 15.31
CA ALA A 188 17.26 2.93 15.88
C ALA A 188 16.04 3.61 16.54
N ARG A 189 14.85 3.49 15.94
CA ARG A 189 13.59 3.97 16.54
C ARG A 189 13.27 3.25 17.86
N ASN A 190 13.47 1.93 17.93
CA ASN A 190 13.24 1.16 19.15
C ASN A 190 14.28 1.47 20.25
N GLU A 191 15.49 1.90 19.85
CA GLU A 191 16.56 2.38 20.73
C GLU A 191 16.36 3.85 21.17
N GLY A 192 15.39 4.57 20.59
CA GLY A 192 14.96 5.91 21.01
C GLY A 192 15.39 7.07 20.10
N HIS A 193 16.00 6.80 18.94
CA HIS A 193 16.42 7.84 17.99
C HIS A 193 15.24 8.54 17.29
N ASP A 194 15.37 9.85 17.05
CA ASP A 194 14.42 10.65 16.29
C ASP A 194 14.66 10.48 14.78
N LEU A 195 13.95 9.54 14.16
CA LEU A 195 14.04 9.27 12.72
C LEU A 195 13.80 10.50 11.83
N ALA A 196 13.05 11.51 12.30
CA ALA A 196 12.79 12.73 11.53
C ALA A 196 14.01 13.69 11.51
N ARG A 197 14.97 13.50 12.42
CA ARG A 197 16.18 14.33 12.57
C ARG A 197 17.47 13.57 12.25
N GLU A 198 17.52 12.28 12.57
CA GLU A 198 18.72 11.42 12.53
C GLU A 198 18.67 10.38 11.39
N GLY A 199 17.57 10.32 10.63
CA GLY A 199 17.34 9.28 9.62
C GLY A 199 18.45 9.18 8.55
N ASN A 200 19.06 10.30 8.16
CA ASN A 200 20.16 10.30 7.19
C ASN A 200 21.46 9.73 7.79
N GLU A 201 21.70 9.99 9.07
CA GLU A 201 22.88 9.56 9.83
C GLU A 201 22.80 8.05 10.11
N ILE A 202 21.61 7.56 10.45
CA ILE A 202 21.31 6.12 10.60
C ILE A 202 21.58 5.36 9.29
N ILE A 203 21.09 5.85 8.15
CA ILE A 203 21.34 5.21 6.86
C ILE A 203 22.82 5.27 6.47
N ARG A 204 23.50 6.42 6.65
CA ARG A 204 24.95 6.50 6.42
C ARG A 204 25.78 5.62 7.37
N ALA A 205 25.26 5.25 8.54
CA ALA A 205 25.86 4.25 9.41
C ALA A 205 25.67 2.83 8.86
N ALA A 206 24.46 2.49 8.37
CA ALA A 206 24.16 1.19 7.75
C ALA A 206 24.96 0.93 6.45
N CYS A 207 25.19 1.98 5.64
CA CYS A 207 26.07 1.91 4.46
C CYS A 207 27.51 1.46 4.75
N LYS A 208 27.98 1.50 6.00
CA LYS A 208 29.33 1.06 6.37
C LYS A 208 29.48 -0.48 6.35
N TRP A 209 28.37 -1.22 6.36
CA TRP A 209 28.37 -2.68 6.42
C TRP A 209 27.44 -3.38 5.42
N SER A 210 26.56 -2.67 4.71
CA SER A 210 25.88 -3.18 3.49
C SER A 210 26.35 -2.43 2.24
N PRO A 211 27.15 -3.07 1.36
CA PRO A 211 27.53 -2.53 0.06
C PRO A 211 26.34 -2.25 -0.86
N GLU A 212 25.28 -3.04 -0.76
CA GLU A 212 24.05 -2.92 -1.57
C GLU A 212 23.30 -1.63 -1.20
N LEU A 213 23.21 -1.35 0.10
CA LEU A 213 22.64 -0.09 0.59
C LEU A 213 23.53 1.10 0.20
N ALA A 214 24.85 0.98 0.33
CA ALA A 214 25.78 2.03 -0.08
C ALA A 214 25.63 2.39 -1.58
N ALA A 215 25.56 1.39 -2.45
CA ALA A 215 25.34 1.57 -3.89
C ALA A 215 23.97 2.22 -4.20
N ALA A 216 22.90 1.75 -3.55
CA ALA A 216 21.57 2.32 -3.68
C ALA A 216 21.51 3.79 -3.20
N CYS A 217 22.19 4.10 -2.09
CA CYS A 217 22.28 5.44 -1.54
C CYS A 217 22.97 6.41 -2.51
N GLU A 218 24.08 5.98 -3.13
CA GLU A 218 24.83 6.78 -4.11
C GLU A 218 24.01 7.10 -5.37
N VAL A 219 23.27 6.11 -5.90
CA VAL A 219 22.44 6.27 -7.10
C VAL A 219 21.27 7.25 -6.88
N TRP A 220 20.68 7.29 -5.68
CA TRP A 220 19.45 8.04 -5.43
C TRP A 220 19.57 9.26 -4.49
N LYS A 221 20.77 9.62 -4.01
CA LYS A 221 21.00 10.75 -3.06
C LYS A 221 20.50 12.12 -3.51
N ALA A 222 20.37 12.35 -4.82
CA ALA A 222 19.93 13.62 -5.40
C ALA A 222 18.45 13.61 -5.84
N ILE A 223 17.74 12.49 -5.68
CA ILE A 223 16.36 12.35 -6.13
C ILE A 223 15.40 12.79 -5.03
N LYS A 224 14.49 13.70 -5.38
CA LYS A 224 13.40 14.20 -4.54
C LYS A 224 12.20 14.60 -5.42
N PHE A 225 11.04 14.71 -4.80
CA PHE A 225 9.79 15.20 -5.42
C PHE A 225 9.23 16.37 -4.59
N GLU A 226 9.82 17.55 -4.73
CA GLU A 226 9.44 18.76 -3.99
C GLU A 226 8.55 19.64 -4.89
N PHE A 227 7.23 19.45 -4.76
CA PHE A 227 6.18 20.16 -5.52
C PHE A 227 5.04 20.59 -4.59
N GLU A 228 4.35 21.69 -4.92
CA GLU A 228 3.14 22.09 -4.18
C GLU A 228 1.98 21.11 -4.45
N PRO A 229 1.28 20.60 -3.41
CA PRO A 229 0.13 19.72 -3.59
C PRO A 229 -1.12 20.51 -4.03
N VAL A 230 -1.91 19.92 -4.92
CA VAL A 230 -3.18 20.47 -5.41
C VAL A 230 -4.28 20.31 -4.36
N ASP A 231 -4.43 19.11 -3.78
CA ASP A 231 -5.32 18.91 -2.65
C ASP A 231 -4.64 19.37 -1.34
N THR A 232 -5.35 20.18 -0.56
CA THR A 232 -4.85 20.83 0.65
C THR A 232 -5.97 21.02 1.66
N ILE A 233 -5.67 20.97 2.95
CA ILE A 233 -6.65 21.23 4.01
C ILE A 233 -7.01 22.74 4.02
N ASP A 234 -8.23 23.07 4.43
CA ASP A 234 -8.67 24.45 4.59
C ASP A 234 -7.99 25.11 5.79
N LYS A 235 -7.56 26.36 5.62
CA LYS A 235 -7.00 27.20 6.69
C LYS A 235 -8.10 27.95 7.44
#